data_AF-A0A1Z5L402-F1
#
_entry.id   AF-A0A1Z5L402-F1
#
_cell.length_a   1.000
_cell.length_b   1.000
_cell.length_c   1.000
_cell.angle_alpha   90.00
_cell.angle_beta   90.00
_cell.angle_gamma   90.00
#
_symmetry.space_group_name_H-M   'P 1'
#
loop_
_entity.id
_entity.type
_entity.pdbx_description
1 polymer ?
#
loop_
_entity_poly.entity_id
_entity_poly.type
_entity_poly.pdbx_seq_one_letter_code
_entity_poly.pdbx_strand_id
1 'polypeptide(L)'
;MSVAVIQEFINIRREEEKSDPKSCVDADEYKVTILEALAASGLRSIRYALEIDGIERILANDYSRQAVESMRVNIEHNSVAHIVEPNEGEAALLMHQYKNSRFDVVDLDPYGSPAPFLDSAVQAVKDKGLLLVTCTDMAVLCGNASETCRAKYGSVSLKTKCCHELALRIILQSIESHANRYGRYTVPLLSLSVDFYVRVFVRGYTTATEDTPFRCCLSVWTSTSGNSSGSTQDQPW
;
A
#
# COMPACT_ATOMS: atom_id res chain seq x y z
N MET A 1 11.59 -7.06 -6.02
CA MET A 1 10.40 -6.41 -6.61
C MET A 1 10.18 -5.03 -6.03
N SER A 2 9.98 -4.89 -4.71
CA SER A 2 9.78 -3.57 -4.10
C SER A 2 10.93 -2.59 -4.33
N VAL A 3 12.19 -3.05 -4.27
CA VAL A 3 13.39 -2.24 -4.56
C VAL A 3 13.31 -1.59 -5.94
N ALA A 4 13.08 -2.38 -6.99
CA ALA A 4 13.00 -1.87 -8.36
C ALA A 4 11.84 -0.88 -8.55
N VAL A 5 10.68 -1.13 -7.94
CA VAL A 5 9.54 -0.21 -8.01
C VAL A 5 9.82 1.10 -7.29
N ILE A 6 10.50 1.06 -6.13
CA ILE A 6 10.87 2.27 -5.38
C ILE A 6 11.95 3.05 -6.14
N GLN A 7 12.94 2.37 -6.72
CA GLN A 7 13.97 3.00 -7.55
C GLN A 7 13.34 3.74 -8.74
N GLU A 8 12.42 3.08 -9.45
CA GLU A 8 11.72 3.68 -10.57
C GLU A 8 10.81 4.84 -10.12
N PHE A 9 10.16 4.70 -8.97
CA PHE A 9 9.40 5.78 -8.37
C PHE A 9 10.26 7.01 -8.06
N ILE A 10 11.48 6.82 -7.56
CA ILE A 10 12.44 7.91 -7.32
C ILE A 10 12.80 8.60 -8.64
N ASN A 11 13.04 7.83 -9.71
CA ASN A 11 13.37 8.38 -11.02
C ASN A 11 12.21 9.22 -11.58
N ILE A 12 10.98 8.67 -11.58
CA ILE A 12 9.77 9.39 -12.00
C ILE A 12 9.58 10.66 -11.18
N ARG A 13 9.83 10.60 -9.86
CA ARG A 13 9.74 11.78 -8.98
C ARG A 13 10.72 12.87 -9.37
N ARG A 14 11.98 12.52 -9.61
CA ARG A 14 12.99 13.48 -10.04
C ARG A 14 12.63 14.14 -11.37
N GLU A 15 12.04 13.40 -12.30
CA GLU A 15 11.55 13.95 -13.56
C GLU A 15 10.36 14.91 -13.36
N GLU A 16 9.41 14.54 -12.50
CA GLU A 16 8.28 15.41 -12.14
C GLU A 16 8.75 16.73 -11.51
N GLU A 17 9.71 16.67 -10.58
CA GLU A 17 10.29 17.86 -9.95
C GLU A 17 11.09 18.73 -10.93
N LYS A 18 11.77 18.13 -11.93
CA LYS A 18 12.43 18.88 -13.04
C LYS A 18 11.44 19.60 -13.92
N SER A 19 10.24 19.02 -14.09
CA SER A 19 9.21 19.56 -14.97
C SER A 19 8.35 20.65 -14.30
N ASP A 20 8.30 20.70 -12.97
CA ASP A 20 7.46 21.63 -12.22
C ASP A 20 8.21 22.95 -11.97
N PRO A 21 7.84 24.07 -12.62
CA PRO A 21 8.56 25.35 -12.52
C PRO A 21 8.41 26.03 -11.14
N LYS A 22 7.64 25.44 -10.21
CA LYS A 22 7.42 25.93 -8.84
C LYS A 22 8.25 25.19 -7.79
N SER A 23 9.00 24.15 -8.15
CA SER A 23 9.83 23.42 -7.18
C SER A 23 11.03 24.29 -6.75
N CYS A 24 11.18 24.46 -5.45
CA CYS A 24 12.29 25.20 -4.84
C CYS A 24 13.44 24.29 -4.39
N VAL A 25 13.35 22.99 -4.72
CA VAL A 25 14.33 21.96 -4.38
C VAL A 25 15.01 21.53 -5.67
N ASP A 26 16.34 21.49 -5.68
CA ASP A 26 17.08 20.97 -6.82
C ASP A 26 16.69 19.50 -7.04
N ALA A 27 16.25 19.14 -8.24
CA ALA A 27 15.70 17.82 -8.51
C ALA A 27 16.71 16.68 -8.31
N ASP A 28 18.01 16.98 -8.42
CA ASP A 28 19.08 16.02 -8.14
C ASP A 28 19.34 15.82 -6.63
N GLU A 29 18.84 16.72 -5.77
CA GLU A 29 18.90 16.61 -4.31
C GLU A 29 17.59 16.08 -3.70
N TYR A 30 16.59 15.72 -4.52
CA TYR A 30 15.35 15.11 -4.01
C TYR A 30 15.66 13.78 -3.32
N LYS A 31 15.46 13.76 -2.01
CA LYS A 31 15.60 12.57 -1.17
C LYS A 31 14.24 12.06 -0.72
N VAL A 32 14.13 10.74 -0.62
CA VAL A 32 12.88 10.05 -0.31
C VAL A 32 12.87 9.56 1.13
N THR A 33 11.73 9.77 1.79
CA THR A 33 11.46 9.23 3.12
C THR A 33 10.57 7.99 3.01
N ILE A 34 10.98 6.90 3.63
CA ILE A 34 10.27 5.61 3.58
C ILE A 34 9.83 5.21 4.98
N LEU A 35 8.61 4.70 5.10
CA LEU A 35 8.09 4.05 6.29
C LEU A 35 7.85 2.56 6.01
N GLU A 36 8.52 1.69 6.77
CA GLU A 36 8.15 0.28 6.88
C GLU A 36 7.38 0.08 8.20
N ALA A 37 6.06 -0.10 8.09
CA ALA A 37 5.19 -0.07 9.27
C ALA A 37 5.27 -1.36 10.13
N LEU A 38 5.59 -2.50 9.50
CA LEU A 38 5.73 -3.82 10.13
C LEU A 38 7.04 -4.48 9.66
N ALA A 39 8.14 -4.08 10.28
CA ALA A 39 9.49 -4.39 9.80
C ALA A 39 10.06 -5.70 10.35
N ALA A 40 9.51 -6.27 11.44
CA ALA A 40 10.05 -7.45 12.12
C ALA A 40 11.55 -7.31 12.42
N SER A 41 12.41 -8.07 11.74
CA SER A 41 13.87 -8.01 11.88
C SER A 41 14.53 -6.88 11.07
N GLY A 42 13.76 -6.09 10.31
CA GLY A 42 14.20 -4.95 9.50
C GLY A 42 14.89 -5.30 8.20
N LEU A 43 14.84 -6.56 7.76
CA LEU A 43 15.55 -7.02 6.57
C LEU A 43 15.20 -6.23 5.31
N ARG A 44 13.94 -5.83 5.16
CA ARG A 44 13.49 -5.06 4.01
C ARG A 44 13.98 -3.62 4.06
N SER A 45 13.85 -2.94 5.20
CA SER A 45 14.44 -1.62 5.42
C SER A 45 15.95 -1.60 5.17
N ILE A 46 16.68 -2.61 5.66
CA ILE A 46 18.13 -2.72 5.44
C ILE A 46 18.44 -2.87 3.95
N ARG A 47 17.68 -3.71 3.23
CA ARG A 47 17.84 -3.86 1.78
C ARG A 47 17.53 -2.58 1.03
N TYR A 48 16.52 -1.83 1.43
CA TYR A 48 16.24 -0.52 0.85
C TYR A 48 17.42 0.43 1.05
N ALA A 49 18.00 0.48 2.25
CA ALA A 49 19.18 1.31 2.52
C ALA A 49 20.42 0.89 1.71
N LEU A 50 20.59 -0.39 1.40
CA LEU A 50 21.77 -0.90 0.67
C LEU A 50 21.62 -0.89 -0.86
N GLU A 51 20.42 -1.10 -1.37
CA GLU A 51 20.16 -1.31 -2.80
C GLU A 51 19.63 -0.05 -3.52
N ILE A 52 19.17 0.97 -2.80
CA ILE A 52 18.48 2.14 -3.37
C ILE A 52 19.24 3.43 -3.02
N ASP A 53 19.61 4.18 -4.05
CA ASP A 53 20.24 5.49 -3.90
C ASP A 53 19.20 6.61 -3.78
N GLY A 54 19.48 7.64 -2.97
CA GLY A 54 18.61 8.80 -2.80
C GLY A 54 17.55 8.68 -1.71
N ILE A 55 17.74 7.75 -0.78
CA ILE A 55 16.93 7.66 0.44
C ILE A 55 17.51 8.61 1.50
N GLU A 56 16.64 9.44 2.09
CA GLU A 56 17.02 10.28 3.23
C GLU A 56 16.98 9.49 4.53
N ARG A 57 15.87 8.79 4.74
CA ARG A 57 15.51 8.18 6.01
C ARG A 57 14.52 7.04 5.78
N ILE A 58 14.74 5.94 6.48
CA ILE A 58 13.81 4.81 6.55
C ILE A 58 13.41 4.63 8.01
N LEU A 59 12.13 4.84 8.30
CA LEU A 59 11.57 4.52 9.61
C LEU A 59 11.08 3.07 9.60
N ALA A 60 11.76 2.21 10.35
CA ALA A 60 11.44 0.79 10.46
C ALA A 60 10.74 0.54 11.80
N ASN A 61 9.46 0.21 11.76
CA ASN A 61 8.64 0.04 12.96
C ASN A 61 8.24 -1.41 13.21
N ASP A 62 8.25 -1.85 14.46
CA ASP A 62 7.61 -3.10 14.90
C ASP A 62 6.96 -2.95 16.27
N TYR A 63 5.96 -3.79 16.56
CA TYR A 63 5.28 -3.83 17.86
C TYR A 63 6.09 -4.60 18.90
N SER A 64 6.82 -5.64 18.48
CA SER A 64 7.57 -6.50 19.39
C SER A 64 8.94 -5.90 19.71
N ARG A 65 9.17 -5.59 20.98
CA ARG A 65 10.49 -5.15 21.47
C ARG A 65 11.63 -6.09 21.04
N GLN A 66 11.41 -7.40 21.08
CA GLN A 66 12.43 -8.39 20.67
C GLN A 66 12.78 -8.27 19.18
N ALA A 67 11.78 -7.97 18.35
CA ALA A 67 11.98 -7.75 16.92
C ALA A 67 12.79 -6.46 16.69
N VAL A 68 12.46 -5.38 17.41
CA VAL A 68 13.21 -4.12 17.35
C VAL A 68 14.65 -4.26 17.86
N GLU A 69 14.88 -5.03 18.92
CA GLU A 69 16.24 -5.34 19.40
C GLU A 69 17.05 -6.11 18.34
N SER A 70 16.43 -7.12 17.72
CA SER A 70 17.05 -7.86 16.60
C SER A 70 17.33 -6.96 15.40
N MET A 71 16.41 -6.04 15.11
CA MET A 71 16.54 -5.05 14.05
C MET A 71 17.70 -4.10 14.29
N ARG A 72 17.89 -3.61 15.52
CA ARG A 72 19.05 -2.76 15.88
C ARG A 72 20.37 -3.47 15.60
N VAL A 73 20.49 -4.72 16.04
CA VAL A 73 21.69 -5.53 15.78
C VAL A 73 21.93 -5.71 14.28
N ASN A 74 20.88 -5.98 13.50
CA ASN A 74 21.00 -6.12 12.05
C ASN A 74 21.40 -4.81 11.36
N ILE A 75 20.87 -3.67 11.80
CA ILE A 75 21.20 -2.34 11.26
C ILE A 75 22.67 -2.03 11.51
N GLU A 76 23.17 -2.28 12.72
CA GLU A 76 24.58 -2.10 13.09
C GLU A 76 25.48 -3.04 12.27
N HIS A 77 25.10 -4.32 12.15
CA HIS A 77 25.85 -5.31 11.39
C HIS A 77 26.00 -4.94 9.90
N ASN A 78 25.00 -4.28 9.32
CA ASN A 78 25.03 -3.83 7.92
C ASN A 78 25.51 -2.38 7.75
N SER A 79 25.90 -1.68 8.83
CA SER A 79 26.37 -0.29 8.82
C SER A 79 25.38 0.73 8.21
N VAL A 80 24.08 0.46 8.30
CA VAL A 80 23.01 1.32 7.73
C VAL A 80 22.32 2.21 8.77
N ALA A 81 22.90 2.36 9.96
CA ALA A 81 22.34 3.15 11.07
C ALA A 81 22.19 4.65 10.78
N HIS A 82 22.83 5.15 9.72
CA HIS A 82 22.73 6.55 9.29
C HIS A 82 21.49 6.82 8.42
N ILE A 83 20.80 5.78 7.94
CA ILE A 83 19.60 5.87 7.09
C ILE A 83 18.40 5.23 7.79
N VAL A 84 18.60 4.06 8.41
CA VAL A 84 17.51 3.26 9.00
C VAL A 84 17.37 3.57 10.49
N GLU A 85 16.20 4.07 10.87
CA GLU A 85 15.82 4.36 12.25
C GLU A 85 14.84 3.30 12.77
N PRO A 86 15.22 2.50 13.78
CA PRO A 86 14.33 1.52 14.38
C PRO A 86 13.38 2.18 15.40
N ASN A 87 12.08 1.92 15.27
CA ASN A 87 11.03 2.38 16.18
C ASN A 87 10.25 1.21 16.79
N GLU A 88 9.91 1.34 18.07
CA GLU A 88 9.01 0.42 18.77
C GLU A 88 7.64 1.10 18.92
N GLY A 89 6.61 0.50 18.34
CA GLY A 89 5.27 1.07 18.41
C GLY A 89 4.23 0.36 17.57
N GLU A 90 2.97 0.66 17.87
CA GLU A 90 1.86 0.19 17.06
C GLU A 90 1.80 0.95 15.72
N ALA A 91 1.81 0.20 14.61
CA ALA A 91 1.87 0.74 13.26
C ALA A 91 0.74 1.76 12.96
N ALA A 92 -0.49 1.47 13.36
CA ALA A 92 -1.64 2.33 13.11
C ALA A 92 -1.52 3.69 13.81
N LEU A 93 -1.04 3.67 15.06
CA LEU A 93 -0.83 4.87 15.87
C LEU A 93 0.36 5.68 15.34
N LEU A 94 1.47 5.03 15.03
CA LEU A 94 2.65 5.68 14.45
C LEU A 94 2.27 6.43 13.17
N MET A 95 1.64 5.75 12.21
CA MET A 95 1.20 6.39 10.97
C MET A 95 0.27 7.58 11.20
N HIS A 96 -0.61 7.51 12.21
CA HIS A 96 -1.49 8.61 12.55
C HIS A 96 -0.74 9.81 13.13
N GLN A 97 0.30 9.59 13.96
CA GLN A 97 1.15 10.66 14.50
C GLN A 97 1.88 11.41 13.38
N TYR A 98 2.29 10.71 12.34
CA TYR A 98 2.98 11.27 11.17
C TYR A 98 2.04 11.85 10.10
N LYS A 99 0.77 12.12 10.42
CA LYS A 99 -0.18 12.77 9.50
C LYS A 99 0.28 14.14 8.98
N ASN A 100 1.01 14.89 9.82
CA ASN A 100 1.57 16.21 9.47
C ASN A 100 2.96 16.09 8.83
N SER A 101 3.73 15.06 9.18
CA SER A 101 5.05 14.77 8.62
C SER A 101 4.98 13.47 7.82
N ARG A 102 4.35 13.58 6.65
CA ARG A 102 4.03 12.42 5.80
C ARG A 102 5.28 11.80 5.19
N PHE A 103 5.19 10.55 4.74
CA PHE A 103 6.25 9.83 4.05
C PHE A 103 6.01 9.79 2.54
N ASP A 104 7.08 9.77 1.75
CA ASP A 104 7.01 9.64 0.29
C ASP A 104 6.60 8.22 -0.12
N VAL A 105 7.10 7.22 0.63
CA VAL A 105 6.80 5.79 0.43
C VAL A 105 6.35 5.17 1.75
N VAL A 106 5.23 4.45 1.74
CA VAL A 106 4.77 3.64 2.88
C VAL A 106 4.62 2.19 2.45
N ASP A 107 5.29 1.28 3.15
CA ASP A 107 5.16 -0.16 2.97
C ASP A 107 4.39 -0.81 4.12
N LEU A 108 3.24 -1.36 3.77
CA LEU A 108 2.40 -2.17 4.63
C LEU A 108 2.55 -3.65 4.28
N ASP A 109 3.12 -4.42 5.21
CA ASP A 109 3.21 -5.87 5.08
C ASP A 109 2.77 -6.59 6.35
N PRO A 110 1.45 -6.59 6.61
CA PRO A 110 0.90 -7.29 7.75
C PRO A 110 0.74 -8.78 7.47
N TYR A 111 0.88 -9.58 8.52
CA TYR A 111 0.45 -10.97 8.50
C TYR A 111 -1.09 -11.01 8.47
N GLY A 112 -1.64 -11.36 7.31
CA GLY A 112 -3.06 -11.48 7.06
C GLY A 112 -3.64 -10.30 6.29
N SER A 113 -4.48 -9.51 6.97
CA SER A 113 -5.23 -8.41 6.35
C SER A 113 -4.58 -7.06 6.61
N PRO A 114 -4.45 -6.20 5.58
CA PRO A 114 -4.05 -4.82 5.76
C PRO A 114 -5.16 -3.88 6.24
N ALA A 115 -6.42 -4.35 6.30
CA ALA A 115 -7.58 -3.51 6.57
C ALA A 115 -7.44 -2.57 7.80
N PRO A 116 -6.92 -3.01 8.96
CA PRO A 116 -6.76 -2.14 10.13
C PRO A 116 -5.79 -0.97 9.92
N PHE A 117 -4.84 -1.11 8.99
CA PHE A 117 -3.74 -0.18 8.77
C PHE A 117 -3.99 0.77 7.59
N LEU A 118 -4.92 0.42 6.69
CA LEU A 118 -5.19 1.20 5.47
C LEU A 118 -5.57 2.64 5.77
N ASP A 119 -6.39 2.86 6.79
CA ASP A 119 -6.91 4.18 7.16
C ASP A 119 -5.80 5.16 7.58
N SER A 120 -4.89 4.70 8.44
CA SER A 120 -3.72 5.48 8.85
C SER A 120 -2.69 5.60 7.72
N ALA A 121 -2.48 4.56 6.92
CA ALA A 121 -1.49 4.58 5.85
C ALA A 121 -1.85 5.58 4.75
N VAL A 122 -3.11 5.66 4.34
CA VAL A 122 -3.54 6.65 3.35
C VAL A 122 -3.35 8.08 3.85
N GLN A 123 -3.43 8.32 5.16
CA GLN A 123 -3.12 9.64 5.74
C GLN A 123 -1.62 9.90 5.85
N ALA A 124 -0.81 8.88 6.12
CA ALA A 124 0.64 8.99 6.27
C ALA A 124 1.38 9.21 4.95
N VAL A 125 0.81 8.84 3.79
CA VAL A 125 1.44 9.01 2.47
C VAL A 125 1.33 10.47 1.99
N LYS A 126 2.44 11.06 1.53
CA LYS A 126 2.50 12.41 0.93
C LYS A 126 1.63 12.52 -0.33
N ASP A 127 1.40 13.75 -0.78
CA ASP A 127 0.77 13.93 -2.09
C ASP A 127 1.65 13.34 -3.20
N LYS A 128 1.01 12.74 -4.20
CA LYS A 128 1.60 11.90 -5.23
C LYS A 128 2.33 10.66 -4.67
N GLY A 129 2.49 10.44 -3.36
CA GLY A 129 3.34 9.39 -2.78
C GLY A 129 2.97 7.95 -3.14
N LEU A 130 3.86 7.01 -2.85
CA LEU A 130 3.71 5.59 -3.13
C LEU A 130 3.26 4.82 -1.88
N LEU A 131 2.21 4.03 -2.01
CA LEU A 131 1.73 3.10 -1.00
C LEU A 131 1.86 1.67 -1.52
N LEU A 132 2.62 0.86 -0.80
CA LEU A 132 2.76 -0.56 -1.03
C LEU A 132 1.91 -1.30 0.00
N VAL A 133 1.05 -2.19 -0.47
CA VAL A 133 0.20 -3.00 0.41
C VAL A 133 0.36 -4.46 0.06
N THR A 134 0.67 -5.26 1.07
CA THR A 134 0.70 -6.71 0.98
C THR A 134 -0.47 -7.30 1.76
N CYS A 135 -1.03 -8.38 1.25
CA CYS A 135 -2.14 -9.09 1.83
C CYS A 135 -1.91 -10.59 1.68
N THR A 136 -1.87 -11.32 2.78
CA THR A 136 -1.67 -12.78 2.78
C THR A 136 -2.98 -13.54 3.01
N ASP A 137 -4.10 -12.83 3.15
CA ASP A 137 -5.45 -13.39 3.40
C ASP A 137 -6.12 -13.95 2.12
N MET A 138 -5.38 -14.70 1.30
CA MET A 138 -5.90 -15.25 0.03
C MET A 138 -7.09 -16.20 0.22
N ALA A 139 -7.15 -16.94 1.33
CA ALA A 139 -8.29 -17.80 1.63
C ALA A 139 -9.61 -17.03 1.75
N VAL A 140 -9.56 -15.84 2.37
CA VAL A 140 -10.73 -14.97 2.54
C VAL A 140 -11.12 -14.32 1.21
N LEU A 141 -10.11 -13.85 0.46
CA LEU A 141 -10.29 -13.16 -0.82
C LEU A 141 -10.75 -14.09 -1.95
N CYS A 142 -10.39 -15.38 -1.90
CA CYS A 142 -10.79 -16.39 -2.89
C CYS A 142 -12.15 -17.06 -2.61
N GLY A 143 -12.92 -16.54 -1.65
CA GLY A 143 -14.31 -16.97 -1.43
C GLY A 143 -14.50 -18.13 -0.45
N ASN A 144 -13.48 -18.52 0.34
CA ASN A 144 -13.71 -19.51 1.41
C ASN A 144 -14.51 -18.93 2.59
N ALA A 145 -14.37 -17.62 2.84
CA ALA A 145 -15.05 -16.91 3.92
C ALA A 145 -15.55 -15.53 3.44
N SER A 146 -16.65 -15.52 2.69
CA SER A 146 -17.22 -14.31 2.10
C SER A 146 -17.71 -13.30 3.15
N GLU A 147 -18.22 -13.77 4.29
CA GLU A 147 -18.63 -12.90 5.40
C GLU A 147 -17.45 -12.15 6.02
N THR A 148 -16.32 -12.83 6.23
CA THR A 148 -15.08 -12.21 6.72
C THR A 148 -14.52 -11.23 5.69
N CYS A 149 -14.60 -11.55 4.40
CA CYS A 149 -14.20 -10.65 3.32
C CYS A 149 -15.02 -9.36 3.36
N ARG A 150 -16.34 -9.48 3.53
CA ARG A 150 -17.25 -8.34 3.65
C ARG A 150 -16.95 -7.49 4.88
N ALA A 151 -16.65 -8.12 6.02
CA ALA A 151 -16.31 -7.41 7.25
C ALA A 151 -14.96 -6.65 7.15
N LYS A 152 -13.93 -7.27 6.54
CA LYS A 152 -12.59 -6.67 6.44
C LYS A 152 -12.46 -5.65 5.30
N TYR A 153 -12.98 -5.96 4.12
CA TYR A 153 -12.73 -5.19 2.89
C TYR A 153 -13.99 -4.52 2.33
N GLY A 154 -15.15 -4.69 2.96
CA GLY A 154 -16.42 -4.13 2.48
C GLY A 154 -16.93 -4.78 1.18
N SER A 155 -16.35 -5.89 0.74
CA SER A 155 -16.67 -6.56 -0.53
C SER A 155 -16.92 -8.05 -0.33
N VAL A 156 -17.76 -8.63 -1.19
CA VAL A 156 -18.07 -10.07 -1.16
C VAL A 156 -17.14 -10.81 -2.12
N SER A 157 -16.37 -11.76 -1.60
CA SER A 157 -15.55 -12.65 -2.42
C SER A 157 -16.39 -13.78 -3.02
N LEU A 158 -16.12 -14.12 -4.28
CA LEU A 158 -16.79 -15.20 -5.01
C LEU A 158 -15.79 -16.29 -5.35
N LYS A 159 -16.17 -17.54 -5.08
CA LYS A 159 -15.35 -18.70 -5.43
C LYS A 159 -15.47 -18.98 -6.93
N THR A 160 -14.51 -18.44 -7.69
CA THR A 160 -14.46 -18.54 -9.15
C THR A 160 -13.05 -18.93 -9.60
N LYS A 161 -12.90 -19.34 -10.87
CA LYS A 161 -11.58 -19.67 -11.44
C LYS A 161 -10.64 -18.46 -11.52
N CYS A 162 -11.19 -17.25 -11.56
CA CYS A 162 -10.45 -15.98 -11.57
C CYS A 162 -10.32 -15.35 -10.17
N CYS A 163 -10.31 -16.17 -9.12
CA CYS A 163 -10.24 -15.71 -7.73
C CYS A 163 -9.04 -14.79 -7.43
N HIS A 164 -7.89 -15.01 -8.08
CA HIS A 164 -6.69 -14.20 -7.88
C HIS A 164 -6.86 -12.77 -8.41
N GLU A 165 -7.51 -12.61 -9.57
CA GLU A 165 -7.83 -11.29 -10.13
C GLU A 165 -8.91 -10.58 -9.30
N LEU A 166 -9.93 -11.34 -8.88
CA LEU A 166 -10.99 -10.81 -8.03
C LEU A 166 -10.42 -10.33 -6.68
N ALA A 167 -9.47 -11.06 -6.10
CA ALA A 167 -8.78 -10.68 -4.89
C ALA A 167 -8.04 -9.33 -5.03
N LEU A 168 -7.33 -9.14 -6.15
CA LEU A 168 -6.66 -7.87 -6.46
C LEU A 168 -7.66 -6.72 -6.54
N ARG A 169 -8.77 -6.92 -7.26
CA ARG A 169 -9.83 -5.91 -7.41
C ARG A 169 -10.48 -5.54 -6.08
N ILE A 170 -10.75 -6.52 -5.22
CA ILE A 170 -11.29 -6.30 -3.87
C ILE A 170 -10.34 -5.44 -3.03
N ILE A 171 -9.03 -5.74 -3.07
CA ILE A 171 -8.03 -4.96 -2.31
C ILE A 171 -7.94 -3.53 -2.85
N LEU A 172 -7.88 -3.35 -4.17
CA LEU A 172 -7.84 -2.02 -4.79
C LEU A 172 -9.08 -1.19 -4.43
N GLN A 173 -10.27 -1.79 -4.52
CA GLN A 173 -11.52 -1.14 -4.09
C GLN A 173 -11.49 -0.76 -2.62
N SER A 174 -10.96 -1.64 -1.76
CA SER A 174 -10.82 -1.36 -0.33
C SER A 174 -9.90 -0.15 -0.11
N ILE A 175 -8.74 -0.09 -0.75
CA ILE A 175 -7.80 1.04 -0.63
C ILE A 175 -8.43 2.35 -1.12
N GLU A 176 -9.08 2.33 -2.29
CA GLU A 176 -9.77 3.50 -2.84
C GLU A 176 -10.90 3.97 -1.93
N SER A 177 -11.67 3.05 -1.35
CA SER A 177 -12.76 3.38 -0.42
C SER A 177 -12.23 4.06 0.86
N HIS A 178 -11.05 3.69 1.35
CA HIS A 178 -10.41 4.37 2.48
C HIS A 178 -9.86 5.75 2.07
N ALA A 179 -9.28 5.87 0.88
CA ALA A 179 -8.78 7.16 0.38
C ALA A 179 -9.91 8.18 0.15
N ASN A 180 -11.03 7.73 -0.42
CA ASN A 180 -12.18 8.58 -0.71
C ASN A 180 -12.78 9.23 0.54
N ARG A 181 -12.69 8.57 1.72
CA ARG A 181 -13.14 9.16 3.00
C ARG A 181 -12.39 10.44 3.36
N TYR A 182 -11.16 10.60 2.86
CA TYR A 182 -10.29 11.75 3.13
C TYR A 182 -10.18 12.73 1.95
N GLY A 183 -11.04 12.60 0.93
CA GLY A 183 -10.95 13.42 -0.27
C GLY A 183 -9.68 13.16 -1.09
N ARG A 184 -9.11 11.96 -0.97
CA ARG A 184 -7.96 11.50 -1.74
C ARG A 184 -8.40 10.39 -2.68
N TYR A 185 -7.68 10.22 -3.77
CA TYR A 185 -7.87 9.10 -4.67
C TYR A 185 -6.54 8.38 -4.89
N THR A 186 -6.61 7.11 -5.30
CA THR A 186 -5.43 6.27 -5.50
C THR A 186 -5.44 5.69 -6.89
N VAL A 187 -4.30 5.74 -7.57
CA VAL A 187 -4.10 5.13 -8.89
C VAL A 187 -3.24 3.88 -8.74
N PRO A 188 -3.74 2.69 -9.12
CA PRO A 188 -2.91 1.48 -9.10
C PRO A 188 -1.81 1.56 -10.16
N LEU A 189 -0.56 1.31 -9.76
CA LEU A 189 0.59 1.24 -10.67
C LEU A 189 0.90 -0.21 -11.05
N LEU A 190 0.92 -1.09 -10.04
CA LEU A 190 1.26 -2.50 -10.22
C LEU A 190 0.43 -3.35 -9.25
N SER A 191 -0.09 -4.47 -9.75
CA SER A 191 -0.91 -5.40 -8.97
C SER A 191 -0.43 -6.82 -9.26
N LEU A 192 -0.02 -7.53 -8.21
CA LEU A 192 0.63 -8.83 -8.31
C LEU A 192 -0.06 -9.82 -7.38
N SER A 193 -0.38 -11.00 -7.91
CA SER A 193 -0.78 -12.16 -7.13
C SER A 193 0.30 -13.22 -7.27
N VAL A 194 0.93 -13.59 -6.16
CA VAL A 194 2.02 -14.56 -6.12
C VAL A 194 1.65 -15.63 -5.10
N ASP A 195 1.13 -16.75 -5.60
CA ASP A 195 0.68 -17.93 -4.86
C ASP A 195 -0.21 -17.59 -3.64
N PHE A 196 0.40 -17.39 -2.48
CA PHE A 196 -0.28 -17.23 -1.19
C PHE A 196 -0.46 -15.78 -0.75
N TYR A 197 0.08 -14.80 -1.48
CA TYR A 197 -0.09 -13.39 -1.16
C TYR A 197 -0.35 -12.53 -2.39
N VAL A 198 -0.96 -11.38 -2.12
CA VAL A 198 -1.18 -10.32 -3.09
C VAL A 198 -0.39 -9.10 -2.66
N ARG A 199 0.26 -8.45 -3.63
CA ARG A 199 0.95 -7.19 -3.43
C ARG A 199 0.50 -6.16 -4.45
N VAL A 200 0.05 -5.01 -3.97
CA VAL A 200 -0.40 -3.90 -4.80
C VAL A 200 0.42 -2.65 -4.49
N PHE A 201 0.69 -1.89 -5.55
CA PHE A 201 1.43 -0.65 -5.51
C PHE A 201 0.48 0.42 -6.04
N VAL A 202 0.16 1.39 -5.20
CA VAL A 202 -0.78 2.46 -5.54
C VAL A 202 -0.14 3.81 -5.30
N ARG A 203 -0.47 4.77 -6.15
CA ARG A 203 -0.03 6.15 -6.03
C ARG A 203 -1.16 7.00 -5.48
N GLY A 204 -0.92 7.72 -4.39
CA GLY A 204 -1.93 8.50 -3.69
C GLY A 204 -1.92 9.96 -4.11
N TYR A 205 -3.09 10.51 -4.44
CA TYR A 205 -3.26 11.90 -4.86
C TYR A 205 -4.32 12.60 -4.02
N THR A 206 -4.15 13.90 -3.81
CA THR A 206 -5.09 14.76 -3.11
C THR A 206 -5.92 15.53 -4.13
N THR A 207 -7.24 15.51 -3.96
CA THR A 207 -8.19 16.13 -4.91
C THR A 207 -8.10 17.65 -4.81
N ALA A 208 -7.13 18.26 -5.49
CA ALA A 208 -6.98 19.72 -5.63
C ALA A 208 -6.47 20.15 -7.02
N THR A 209 -6.23 19.21 -7.92
CA THR A 209 -5.76 19.48 -9.29
C THR A 209 -6.80 18.99 -10.29
N GLU A 210 -7.25 19.88 -11.18
CA GLU A 210 -8.45 19.78 -12.03
C GLU A 210 -8.42 18.66 -13.09
N ASP A 211 -7.32 17.92 -13.22
CA ASP A 211 -7.16 16.92 -14.26
C ASP A 211 -6.76 15.57 -13.66
N THR A 212 -7.72 14.68 -13.40
CA THR A 212 -7.42 13.23 -13.42
C THR A 212 -8.68 12.37 -13.61
N PRO A 213 -8.68 11.48 -14.62
CA PRO A 213 -9.76 10.53 -14.86
C PRO A 213 -9.60 9.27 -14.02
N PHE A 214 -10.70 8.51 -13.89
CA PHE A 214 -10.88 7.21 -13.21
C PHE A 214 -11.24 7.23 -11.72
N ARG A 215 -12.55 7.24 -11.50
CA ARG A 215 -13.23 6.77 -10.29
C ARG A 215 -13.49 5.27 -10.49
N CYS A 216 -12.68 4.38 -9.91
CA CYS A 216 -12.80 2.94 -10.20
C CYS A 216 -13.90 2.34 -9.32
N CYS A 217 -15.16 2.69 -9.55
CA CYS A 217 -16.28 1.96 -8.95
C CYS A 217 -16.47 0.66 -9.71
N LEU A 218 -15.67 -0.36 -9.39
CA LEU A 218 -15.67 -1.61 -10.10
C LEU A 218 -16.63 -2.61 -9.45
N SER A 219 -17.83 -2.74 -10.01
CA SER A 219 -18.73 -3.85 -9.72
C SER A 219 -18.50 -4.97 -10.75
N VAL A 220 -18.29 -6.20 -10.27
CA VAL A 220 -18.16 -7.38 -11.13
C VAL A 220 -19.39 -8.25 -10.96
N TRP A 221 -20.16 -8.40 -12.03
CA TRP A 221 -21.30 -9.32 -12.09
C TRP A 221 -20.86 -10.62 -12.74
N THR A 222 -20.86 -11.72 -11.98
CA THR A 222 -20.63 -13.05 -12.55
C THR A 222 -21.96 -13.77 -12.71
N SER A 223 -22.37 -14.02 -13.97
CA SER A 223 -23.46 -14.93 -14.28
C SER A 223 -22.94 -16.36 -14.19
N THR A 224 -23.28 -17.10 -13.13
CA THR A 224 -23.17 -18.55 -13.16
C THR A 224 -24.42 -19.07 -13.85
N SER A 225 -24.37 -19.22 -15.17
CA SER A 225 -25.41 -19.88 -15.96
C SER A 225 -25.46 -21.38 -15.62
N GLY A 226 -26.07 -21.68 -14.47
CA GLY A 226 -26.68 -22.96 -14.16
C GLY A 226 -28.13 -22.91 -14.64
N ASN A 227 -28.52 -23.93 -15.40
CA ASN A 227 -29.80 -24.05 -16.08
C ASN A 227 -30.99 -23.97 -15.09
N SER A 228 -31.62 -22.81 -14.92
CA SER A 228 -32.99 -22.69 -14.40
C SER A 228 -33.62 -21.36 -14.84
N SER A 229 -34.76 -21.47 -15.51
CA SER A 229 -35.62 -20.38 -15.94
C SER A 229 -36.13 -19.56 -14.75
N GLY A 230 -35.75 -18.28 -14.68
CA GLY A 230 -36.27 -17.35 -13.67
C GLY A 230 -36.14 -15.91 -14.17
N SER A 231 -37.28 -15.22 -14.25
CA SER A 231 -37.46 -13.86 -14.78
C SER A 231 -36.69 -12.78 -14.00
N THR A 232 -35.93 -11.97 -14.73
CA THR A 232 -35.25 -10.77 -14.24
C THR A 232 -36.27 -9.66 -13.94
N GLN A 233 -36.32 -9.17 -12.70
CA GLN A 233 -36.82 -7.84 -12.39
C GLN A 233 -35.64 -7.01 -11.90
N ASP A 234 -35.20 -6.09 -12.75
CA ASP A 234 -34.24 -5.05 -12.38
C ASP A 234 -34.95 -4.03 -11.47
N GLN A 235 -34.38 -3.78 -10.29
CA GLN A 235 -34.74 -2.61 -9.46
C GLN A 235 -33.44 -1.86 -9.14
N PRO A 236 -33.32 -0.59 -9.55
CA PRO A 236 -32.18 0.26 -9.22
C PRO A 236 -32.31 0.83 -7.81
N TRP A 237 -31.18 0.86 -7.08
CA TRP A 237 -30.92 1.78 -5.98
C TRP A 237 -29.61 2.50 -6.27
#